data_AF-A0A8T0MAY1-F1
#
_entry.id   AF-A0A8T0MAY1-F1
#
_cell.length_a   1.000
_cell.length_b   1.000
_cell.length_c   1.000
_cell.angle_alpha   90.00
_cell.angle_beta   90.00
_cell.angle_gamma   90.00
#
_symmetry.space_group_name_H-M   'P 1'
#
loop_
_entity.id
_entity.type
_entity.pdbx_description
1 polymer ?
#
loop_
_entity_poly.entity_id
_entity_poly.type
_entity_poly.pdbx_seq_one_letter_code
_entity_poly.pdbx_strand_id
1 'polypeptide(L)'
;MQPIKVYADRRSQPSRAVIIFCRVNQIDFEEITVDLFKSQHLTAEFRKINPMGQVPAIVDGRFKLFESPHVVKQAEKLLMQSLGRIESVWLKGDAKFLLGSPQPSIADLSLVCEIMQLEILGDDERDRFLGAHEKILIWMDNVKKATSPHFEEAHELLFQVKASMLSNAAAANQTSEPSTKLKIVSKL
;
A
#
# COMPACT_ATOMS: atom_id res chain seq x y z
N MET A 1 -16.29 7.91 31.36
CA MET A 1 -16.28 7.02 30.17
C MET A 1 -14.83 6.66 29.91
N GLN A 2 -14.50 5.44 29.50
CA GLN A 2 -13.13 5.18 29.08
C GLN A 2 -12.90 5.84 27.71
N PRO A 3 -11.72 6.43 27.45
CA PRO A 3 -11.43 7.03 26.16
C PRO A 3 -11.44 5.97 25.07
N ILE A 4 -11.89 6.33 23.86
CA ILE A 4 -11.82 5.42 22.72
C ILE A 4 -10.35 5.19 22.36
N LYS A 5 -10.00 4.00 21.88
CA LYS A 5 -8.65 3.68 21.44
C LYS A 5 -8.55 3.76 19.93
N VAL A 6 -7.60 4.53 19.43
CA VAL A 6 -7.32 4.66 18.00
C VAL A 6 -5.97 3.99 17.72
N TYR A 7 -6.01 2.77 17.19
CA TYR A 7 -4.83 2.06 16.73
C TYR A 7 -4.43 2.59 15.36
N ALA A 8 -3.24 3.17 15.26
CA ALA A 8 -2.85 3.98 14.10
C ALA A 8 -1.35 3.93 13.80
N ASP A 9 -1.01 4.21 12.55
CA ASP A 9 0.33 4.61 12.14
C ASP A 9 0.23 5.93 11.38
N ARG A 10 0.96 6.97 11.79
CA ARG A 10 0.84 8.30 11.17
C ARG A 10 1.37 8.37 9.74
N ARG A 11 2.07 7.34 9.25
CA ARG A 11 2.39 7.21 7.82
C ARG A 11 1.15 6.90 6.98
N SER A 12 0.19 6.18 7.55
CA SER A 12 -1.08 5.86 6.90
C SER A 12 -1.97 7.12 6.82
N GLN A 13 -2.33 7.50 5.60
CA GLN A 13 -3.25 8.61 5.35
C GLN A 13 -4.62 8.45 6.04
N PRO A 14 -5.31 7.29 6.00
CA PRO A 14 -6.57 7.13 6.74
C PRO A 14 -6.38 7.19 8.27
N SER A 15 -5.23 6.76 8.80
CA SER A 15 -4.92 6.92 10.23
C SER A 15 -4.84 8.40 10.62
N ARG A 16 -4.15 9.22 9.82
CA ARG A 16 -4.11 10.68 10.04
C ARG A 16 -5.51 11.30 9.97
N ALA A 17 -6.35 10.84 9.04
CA ALA A 17 -7.72 11.35 8.90
C ALA A 17 -8.55 11.10 10.17
N VAL A 18 -8.51 9.90 10.74
CA VAL A 18 -9.23 9.57 12.00
C VAL A 18 -8.70 10.40 13.17
N ILE A 19 -7.37 10.52 13.31
CA ILE A 19 -6.77 11.34 14.38
C ILE A 19 -7.20 12.80 14.28
N ILE A 20 -7.18 13.38 13.07
CA ILE A 20 -7.64 14.76 12.81
C ILE A 20 -9.13 14.89 13.17
N PHE A 21 -9.96 13.94 12.73
CA PHE A 21 -11.38 13.92 13.05
C PHE A 21 -11.64 13.94 14.56
N CYS A 22 -10.96 13.08 15.33
CA CYS A 22 -11.12 13.05 16.78
C CYS A 22 -10.71 14.39 17.41
N ARG A 23 -9.57 14.96 17.00
CA ARG A 23 -9.08 16.25 17.53
C ARG A 23 -10.00 17.43 17.22
N VAL A 24 -10.44 17.56 15.97
CA VAL A 24 -11.33 18.66 15.54
C VAL A 24 -12.66 18.62 16.27
N ASN A 25 -13.18 17.41 16.53
CA ASN A 25 -14.46 17.22 17.23
C ASN A 25 -14.32 17.12 18.76
N GLN A 26 -13.12 17.36 19.32
CA GLN A 26 -12.86 17.28 20.76
C GLN A 26 -13.29 15.93 21.37
N ILE A 27 -13.17 14.84 20.59
CA ILE A 27 -13.42 13.48 21.05
C ILE A 27 -12.18 13.05 21.85
N ASP A 28 -12.36 12.64 23.10
CA ASP A 28 -11.27 12.12 23.94
C ASP A 28 -10.87 10.71 23.49
N PHE A 29 -9.58 10.50 23.21
CA PHE A 29 -9.07 9.23 22.68
C PHE A 29 -7.62 8.94 23.09
N GLU A 30 -7.31 7.66 23.22
CA GLU A 30 -5.95 7.13 23.36
C GLU A 30 -5.42 6.73 21.97
N GLU A 31 -4.36 7.38 21.50
CA GLU A 31 -3.67 6.99 20.26
C GLU A 31 -2.69 5.84 20.55
N ILE A 32 -2.91 4.67 19.95
CA ILE A 32 -2.06 3.48 20.10
C ILE A 32 -1.28 3.28 18.81
N THR A 33 0.04 3.42 18.88
CA THR A 33 0.92 3.24 17.73
C THR A 33 0.99 1.76 17.30
N VAL A 34 0.76 1.50 16.03
CA VAL A 34 0.97 0.20 15.38
C VAL A 34 1.99 0.39 14.25
N ASP A 35 3.24 0.02 14.49
CA ASP A 35 4.34 0.25 13.55
C ASP A 35 4.22 -0.64 12.30
N LEU A 36 3.91 -0.01 11.16
CA LEU A 36 3.80 -0.69 9.87
C LEU A 36 5.15 -1.20 9.33
N PHE A 37 6.29 -0.55 9.63
CA PHE A 37 7.61 -1.02 9.16
C PHE A 37 8.03 -2.30 9.88
N LYS A 38 7.63 -2.44 11.16
CA LYS A 38 7.85 -3.66 11.95
C LYS A 38 6.75 -4.69 11.77
N SER A 39 5.85 -4.50 10.80
CA SER A 39 4.73 -5.40 10.52
C SER A 39 3.84 -5.71 11.73
N GLN A 40 3.72 -4.78 12.70
CA GLN A 40 2.95 -5.02 13.93
C GLN A 40 1.46 -5.26 13.63
N HIS A 41 0.96 -4.67 12.55
CA HIS A 41 -0.39 -4.86 12.02
C HIS A 41 -0.67 -6.30 11.55
N LEU A 42 0.36 -7.12 11.33
CA LEU A 42 0.20 -8.53 10.95
C LEU A 42 0.22 -9.49 12.15
N THR A 43 0.53 -9.00 13.35
CA THR A 43 0.61 -9.82 14.57
C THR A 43 -0.74 -10.42 14.94
N ALA A 44 -0.73 -11.59 15.58
CA ALA A 44 -1.95 -12.23 16.07
C ALA A 44 -2.72 -11.34 17.06
N GLU A 45 -2.00 -10.58 17.90
CA GLU A 45 -2.62 -9.66 18.87
C GLU A 45 -3.37 -8.52 18.17
N PHE A 46 -2.77 -7.89 17.15
CA PHE A 46 -3.48 -6.86 16.41
C PHE A 46 -4.62 -7.43 15.56
N ARG A 47 -4.46 -8.62 14.98
CA ARG A 47 -5.51 -9.28 14.19
C ARG A 47 -6.75 -9.63 15.01
N LYS A 48 -6.63 -9.81 16.33
CA LYS A 48 -7.80 -9.91 17.23
C LYS A 48 -8.61 -8.61 17.28
N ILE A 49 -7.98 -7.46 17.00
CA ILE A 49 -8.65 -6.14 16.94
C ILE A 49 -9.20 -5.90 15.55
N ASN A 50 -8.35 -5.98 14.52
CA ASN A 50 -8.75 -5.88 13.13
C ASN A 50 -8.30 -7.13 12.37
N PRO A 51 -9.20 -8.07 12.03
CA PRO A 51 -8.86 -9.30 11.31
C PRO A 51 -8.17 -9.07 9.95
N MET A 52 -8.35 -7.89 9.35
CA MET A 52 -7.69 -7.50 8.10
C MET A 52 -6.24 -7.07 8.29
N GLY A 53 -5.81 -6.84 9.53
CA GLY A 53 -4.45 -6.36 9.82
C GLY A 53 -4.17 -4.97 9.25
N GLN A 54 -5.17 -4.08 9.22
CA GLN A 54 -5.03 -2.73 8.67
C GLN A 54 -5.16 -1.66 9.76
N VAL A 55 -4.57 -0.49 9.52
CA VAL A 55 -4.74 0.71 10.33
C VAL A 55 -5.42 1.81 9.50
N PRO A 56 -6.32 2.61 10.09
CA PRO A 56 -6.65 2.66 11.52
C PRO A 56 -7.65 1.59 11.96
N ALA A 57 -7.69 1.34 13.27
CA ALA A 57 -8.80 0.64 13.93
C ALA A 57 -9.21 1.39 15.21
N ILE A 58 -10.50 1.59 15.40
CA ILE A 58 -11.09 2.26 16.57
C ILE A 58 -11.72 1.21 17.48
N VAL A 59 -11.44 1.28 18.78
CA VAL A 59 -12.02 0.41 19.80
C VAL A 59 -12.70 1.26 20.88
N ASP A 60 -13.99 1.01 21.08
CA ASP A 60 -14.79 1.60 22.16
C ASP A 60 -15.42 0.47 22.98
N GLY A 61 -14.79 0.13 24.12
CA GLY A 61 -15.16 -1.03 24.93
C GLY A 61 -15.13 -2.34 24.14
N ARG A 62 -16.31 -2.89 23.84
CA ARG A 62 -16.45 -4.13 23.04
C ARG A 62 -16.64 -3.87 21.55
N PHE A 63 -16.94 -2.63 21.17
CA PHE A 63 -17.16 -2.25 19.78
C PHE A 63 -15.81 -2.01 19.09
N LYS A 64 -15.66 -2.55 17.87
CA LYS A 64 -14.46 -2.42 17.04
C LYS A 64 -14.89 -1.93 15.66
N LEU A 65 -14.28 -0.84 15.21
CA LEU A 65 -14.54 -0.24 13.91
C LEU A 65 -13.23 -0.15 13.11
N PHE A 66 -13.25 -0.70 11.91
CA PHE A 66 -12.16 -0.67 10.94
C PHE A 66 -12.79 -0.74 9.54
N GLU A 67 -12.00 -0.46 8.51
CA GLU A 67 -12.49 -0.52 7.13
C GLU A 67 -13.00 -1.92 6.79
N SER A 68 -14.16 -1.97 6.13
CA SER A 68 -14.74 -3.25 5.72
C SER A 68 -14.01 -3.81 4.49
N PRO A 69 -13.93 -5.15 4.33
CA PRO A 69 -13.34 -5.77 3.14
C PRO A 69 -14.00 -5.32 1.82
N HIS A 70 -15.28 -4.94 1.87
CA HIS A 70 -16.02 -4.44 0.71
C HIS A 70 -15.48 -3.11 0.19
N VAL A 71 -15.06 -2.20 1.08
CA VAL A 71 -14.50 -0.90 0.70
C VAL A 71 -13.16 -1.10 0.00
N VAL A 72 -12.29 -1.94 0.55
CA VAL A 72 -10.99 -2.27 -0.04
C VAL A 72 -11.17 -2.87 -1.43
N LYS A 73 -12.05 -3.86 -1.57
CA LYS A 73 -12.34 -4.51 -2.86
C LYS A 73 -12.93 -3.52 -3.89
N GLN A 74 -13.77 -2.60 -3.45
CA GLN A 74 -14.34 -1.58 -4.34
C GLN A 74 -13.27 -0.56 -4.76
N ALA A 75 -12.36 -0.17 -3.88
CA ALA A 75 -11.24 0.69 -4.20
C ALA A 75 -10.28 0.00 -5.19
N GLU A 76 -9.99 -1.29 -5.01
CA GLU A 76 -9.20 -2.10 -5.94
C GLU A 76 -9.82 -2.10 -7.34
N LYS A 77 -11.14 -2.37 -7.43
CA LYS A 77 -11.88 -2.32 -8.69
C LYS A 77 -11.83 -0.94 -9.34
N LEU A 78 -11.97 0.13 -8.56
CA LEU A 78 -11.90 1.49 -9.06
C LEU A 78 -10.51 1.86 -9.59
N LEU A 79 -9.45 1.42 -8.91
CA LEU A 79 -8.07 1.60 -9.35
C LEU A 79 -7.86 0.91 -10.71
N MET A 80 -8.22 -0.37 -10.84
CA MET A 80 -8.10 -1.11 -12.11
C MET A 80 -8.89 -0.46 -13.24
N GLN A 81 -10.11 0.02 -12.96
CA GLN A 81 -10.90 0.75 -13.95
C GLN A 81 -10.26 2.09 -14.35
N SER A 82 -9.64 2.79 -13.39
CA SER A 82 -8.94 4.06 -13.65
C SER A 82 -7.69 3.86 -14.51
N LEU A 83 -6.90 2.81 -14.24
CA LEU A 83 -5.75 2.43 -15.07
C LEU A 83 -6.18 2.13 -16.51
N GLY A 84 -7.24 1.33 -16.70
CA GLY A 84 -7.79 1.07 -18.04
C GLY A 84 -8.32 2.33 -18.75
N ARG A 85 -8.87 3.30 -18.01
CA ARG A 85 -9.25 4.61 -18.57
C ARG A 85 -8.04 5.44 -18.97
N ILE A 86 -6.96 5.40 -18.20
CA ILE A 86 -5.71 6.09 -18.56
C ILE A 86 -5.18 5.58 -19.90
N GLU A 87 -5.15 4.26 -20.09
CA GLU A 87 -4.71 3.67 -21.36
C GLU A 87 -5.62 4.02 -22.54
N SER A 88 -6.93 3.90 -22.35
CA SER A 88 -7.90 4.03 -23.45
C SER A 88 -8.17 5.48 -23.85
N VAL A 89 -8.05 6.43 -22.91
CA VAL A 89 -8.37 7.84 -23.13
C VAL A 89 -7.11 8.68 -23.25
N TRP A 90 -6.22 8.62 -22.26
CA TRP A 90 -5.10 9.56 -22.13
C TRP A 90 -3.83 9.10 -22.85
N LEU A 91 -3.64 7.79 -23.01
CA LEU A 91 -2.55 7.15 -23.76
C LEU A 91 -3.07 6.45 -25.04
N LYS A 92 -4.06 7.06 -25.69
CA LYS A 92 -4.68 6.52 -26.90
C LYS A 92 -3.68 6.48 -28.06
N GLY A 93 -3.79 5.45 -28.91
CA GLY A 93 -2.89 5.27 -30.05
C GLY A 93 -1.46 4.94 -29.61
N ASP A 94 -0.49 5.63 -30.22
CA ASP A 94 0.96 5.55 -30.00
C ASP A 94 1.48 6.74 -29.16
N ALA A 95 0.61 7.36 -28.38
CA ALA A 95 0.95 8.49 -27.51
C ALA A 95 2.13 8.14 -26.58
N LYS A 96 3.20 8.95 -26.65
CA LYS A 96 4.38 8.81 -25.78
C LYS A 96 4.14 9.36 -24.38
N PHE A 97 3.35 10.43 -24.30
CA PHE A 97 2.96 11.16 -23.10
C PHE A 97 1.45 11.40 -23.11
N LEU A 98 0.89 11.78 -21.97
CA LEU A 98 -0.55 12.05 -21.84
C LEU A 98 -1.01 13.06 -22.90
N LEU A 99 -2.22 12.84 -23.42
CA LEU A 99 -2.85 13.66 -24.47
C LEU A 99 -2.10 13.66 -25.81
N GLY A 100 -1.15 12.74 -26.04
CA GLY A 100 -0.39 12.66 -27.28
C GLY A 100 0.69 13.74 -27.41
N SER A 101 1.09 14.36 -26.30
CA SER A 101 2.16 15.37 -26.31
C SER A 101 3.49 14.76 -26.77
N PRO A 102 4.36 15.52 -27.48
CA PRO A 102 5.71 15.07 -27.82
C PRO A 102 6.70 15.14 -26.65
N GLN A 103 6.34 15.82 -25.55
CA GLN A 103 7.16 15.98 -24.34
C GLN A 103 6.31 15.80 -23.07
N PRO A 104 6.88 15.37 -21.94
CA PRO A 104 6.13 15.24 -20.70
C PRO A 104 5.68 16.62 -20.19
N SER A 105 4.45 16.67 -19.69
CA SER A 105 3.87 17.83 -19.04
C SER A 105 3.80 17.64 -17.53
N ILE A 106 3.37 18.67 -16.79
CA ILE A 106 3.10 18.53 -15.36
C ILE A 106 2.04 17.46 -15.06
N ALA A 107 1.15 17.17 -15.99
CA ALA A 107 0.17 16.09 -15.85
C ALA A 107 0.86 14.71 -15.86
N ASP A 108 1.85 14.52 -16.73
CA ASP A 108 2.64 13.28 -16.78
C ASP A 108 3.41 13.09 -15.48
N LEU A 109 4.10 14.13 -15.02
CA LEU A 109 4.89 14.12 -13.80
C LEU A 109 4.02 13.87 -12.56
N SER A 110 2.86 14.51 -12.46
CA SER A 110 1.96 14.30 -11.34
C SER A 110 1.40 12.89 -11.33
N LEU A 111 0.97 12.36 -12.49
CA LEU A 111 0.36 11.04 -12.55
C LEU A 111 1.39 9.93 -12.32
N VAL A 112 2.61 10.08 -12.85
CA VAL A 112 3.63 9.04 -12.72
C VAL A 112 4.04 8.90 -11.26
N CYS A 113 4.17 10.00 -10.51
CA CYS A 113 4.48 9.96 -9.07
C CYS A 113 3.43 9.20 -8.26
N GLU A 114 2.14 9.33 -8.61
CA GLU A 114 1.07 8.56 -7.95
C GLU A 114 1.13 7.07 -8.30
N ILE A 115 1.36 6.73 -9.58
CA ILE A 115 1.46 5.34 -10.02
C ILE A 115 2.72 4.66 -9.48
N MET A 116 3.84 5.39 -9.34
CA MET A 116 5.09 4.87 -8.79
C MET A 116 4.93 4.33 -7.37
N GLN A 117 3.94 4.77 -6.59
CA GLN A 117 3.68 4.17 -5.27
C GLN A 117 3.30 2.69 -5.35
N LEU A 118 2.70 2.24 -6.46
CA LEU A 118 2.41 0.82 -6.70
C LEU A 118 3.69 -0.02 -6.88
N GLU A 119 4.81 0.61 -7.25
CA GLU A 119 6.10 -0.08 -7.34
C GLU A 119 6.68 -0.46 -5.98
N ILE A 120 6.17 0.13 -4.88
CA ILE A 120 6.57 -0.24 -3.51
C ILE A 120 5.98 -1.60 -3.10
N LEU A 121 4.87 -2.01 -3.74
CA LEU A 121 4.22 -3.29 -3.46
C LEU A 121 5.12 -4.48 -3.82
N GLY A 122 4.81 -5.65 -3.26
CA GLY A 122 5.47 -6.89 -3.67
C GLY A 122 5.22 -7.19 -5.15
N ASP A 123 6.15 -7.90 -5.80
CA ASP A 123 6.13 -8.10 -7.25
C ASP A 123 4.79 -8.70 -7.75
N ASP A 124 4.23 -9.69 -7.04
CA ASP A 124 2.93 -10.29 -7.38
C ASP A 124 1.76 -9.29 -7.31
N GLU A 125 1.76 -8.42 -6.30
CA GLU A 125 0.71 -7.41 -6.12
C GLU A 125 0.86 -6.29 -7.16
N ARG A 126 2.09 -5.86 -7.41
CA ARG A 126 2.44 -4.88 -8.44
C ARG A 126 2.01 -5.40 -9.81
N ASP A 127 2.28 -6.67 -10.12
CA ASP A 127 1.88 -7.28 -11.39
C ASP A 127 0.36 -7.44 -11.51
N ARG A 128 -0.33 -7.83 -10.42
CA ARG A 128 -1.79 -7.86 -10.39
C ARG A 128 -2.41 -6.52 -10.81
N PHE A 129 -1.80 -5.41 -10.42
CA PHE A 129 -2.28 -4.07 -10.75
C PHE A 129 -1.80 -3.57 -12.11
N LEU A 130 -0.51 -3.65 -12.40
CA LEU A 130 0.12 -2.98 -13.55
C LEU A 130 0.45 -3.92 -14.71
N GLY A 131 0.51 -5.24 -14.50
CA GLY A 131 0.97 -6.22 -15.48
C GLY A 131 0.10 -6.25 -16.74
N ALA A 132 -1.21 -6.03 -16.60
CA ALA A 132 -2.15 -5.96 -17.72
C ALA A 132 -2.12 -4.63 -18.49
N HIS A 133 -1.37 -3.63 -18.03
CA HIS A 133 -1.40 -2.26 -18.56
C HIS A 133 -0.08 -1.86 -19.25
N GLU A 134 0.24 -2.56 -20.34
CA GLU A 134 1.49 -2.36 -21.10
C GLU A 134 1.72 -0.89 -21.52
N LYS A 135 0.66 -0.15 -21.87
CA LYS A 135 0.82 1.24 -22.30
C LYS A 135 1.22 2.14 -21.14
N ILE A 136 0.70 1.88 -19.93
CA ILE A 136 1.13 2.58 -18.73
C ILE A 136 2.60 2.29 -18.46
N LEU A 137 3.04 1.03 -18.57
CA LEU A 137 4.45 0.66 -18.36
C LEU A 137 5.39 1.37 -19.34
N ILE A 138 5.03 1.38 -20.63
CA ILE A 138 5.80 2.10 -21.67
C ILE A 138 5.80 3.61 -21.41
N TRP A 139 4.65 4.18 -21.04
CA TRP A 139 4.55 5.61 -20.72
C TRP A 139 5.40 5.99 -19.50
N MET A 140 5.38 5.20 -18.43
CA MET A 140 6.23 5.42 -17.25
C MET A 140 7.71 5.44 -17.64
N ASP A 141 8.14 4.49 -18.47
CA ASP A 141 9.51 4.43 -18.98
C ASP A 141 9.86 5.64 -19.87
N ASN A 142 8.94 6.09 -20.72
CA ASN A 142 9.12 7.32 -21.51
C ASN A 142 9.29 8.55 -20.62
N VAL A 143 8.46 8.69 -19.57
CA VAL A 143 8.57 9.82 -18.62
C VAL A 143 9.89 9.78 -17.89
N LYS A 144 10.28 8.61 -17.38
CA LYS A 144 11.57 8.39 -16.72
C LYS A 144 12.74 8.80 -17.62
N LYS A 145 12.78 8.28 -18.85
CA LYS A 145 13.85 8.60 -19.83
C LYS A 145 13.90 10.08 -20.17
N ALA A 146 12.75 10.72 -20.38
CA ALA A 146 12.68 12.12 -20.76
C ALA A 146 13.06 13.08 -19.62
N THR A 147 13.05 12.61 -18.37
CA THR A 147 13.25 13.45 -17.17
C THR A 147 14.47 13.02 -16.34
N SER A 148 15.25 12.06 -16.85
CA SER A 148 16.49 11.61 -16.23
C SER A 148 17.56 12.72 -16.22
N PRO A 149 18.37 12.86 -15.15
CA PRO A 149 18.44 12.00 -13.94
C PRO A 149 17.44 12.35 -12.84
N HIS A 150 16.68 13.44 -12.99
CA HIS A 150 15.85 14.00 -11.93
C HIS A 150 14.69 13.08 -11.52
N PHE A 151 14.23 12.21 -12.43
CA PHE A 151 13.26 11.18 -12.09
C PHE A 151 13.81 10.26 -11.00
N GLU A 152 15.03 9.75 -11.17
CA GLU A 152 15.67 8.86 -10.23
C GLU A 152 15.95 9.56 -8.89
N GLU A 153 16.47 10.79 -8.94
CA GLU A 153 16.75 11.60 -7.75
C GLU A 153 15.47 11.83 -6.92
N ALA A 154 14.37 12.20 -7.56
CA ALA A 154 13.10 12.47 -6.88
C ALA A 154 12.46 11.21 -6.27
N HIS A 155 12.73 10.03 -6.82
CA HIS A 155 12.18 8.74 -6.36
C HIS A 155 13.12 7.92 -5.49
N GLU A 156 14.27 8.48 -5.07
CA GLU A 156 15.27 7.75 -4.29
C GLU A 156 14.69 7.09 -3.03
N LEU A 157 13.92 7.84 -2.24
CA LEU A 157 13.27 7.32 -1.03
C LEU A 157 12.32 6.16 -1.34
N LEU A 158 11.60 6.22 -2.45
CA LEU A 158 10.68 5.17 -2.88
C LEU A 158 11.44 3.87 -3.16
N PHE A 159 12.58 3.97 -3.87
CA PHE A 159 13.42 2.81 -4.17
C PHE A 159 14.06 2.22 -2.90
N GLN A 160 14.50 3.07 -1.96
CA GLN A 160 15.01 2.61 -0.67
C GLN A 160 13.95 1.86 0.14
N VAL A 161 12.71 2.37 0.17
CA VAL A 161 11.58 1.72 0.86
C VAL A 161 11.26 0.37 0.22
N LYS A 162 11.18 0.28 -1.12
CA LYS A 162 10.98 -0.98 -1.84
C LYS A 162 12.07 -2.01 -1.48
N ALA A 163 13.34 -1.60 -1.55
CA ALA A 163 14.47 -2.49 -1.23
C ALA A 163 14.40 -3.02 0.21
N SER A 164 14.07 -2.16 1.18
CA SER A 164 13.92 -2.56 2.57
C SER A 164 12.76 -3.54 2.79
N MET A 165 11.62 -3.33 2.11
CA MET A 165 10.49 -4.26 2.19
C MET A 165 10.84 -5.64 1.66
N LEU A 166 11.50 -5.71 0.49
CA LEU A 166 11.95 -6.98 -0.09
C LEU A 166 12.96 -7.71 0.80
N SER A 167 13.94 -7.00 1.39
CA SER A 167 14.90 -7.62 2.30
C SER A 167 14.25 -8.17 3.56
N ASN A 168 13.28 -7.44 4.12
CA ASN A 168 12.57 -7.87 5.33
C ASN A 168 11.65 -9.08 5.06
N ALA A 169 10.99 -9.11 3.91
CA ALA A 169 10.18 -10.25 3.48
C ALA A 169 11.05 -11.51 3.28
N ALA A 170 12.22 -11.38 2.65
CA ALA A 170 13.15 -12.49 2.48
C ALA A 170 13.67 -13.05 3.82
N ALA A 171 14.00 -12.17 4.77
CA ALA A 171 14.46 -12.57 6.11
C ALA A 171 13.37 -13.31 6.91
N ALA A 172 12.11 -12.86 6.83
CA ALA A 172 10.99 -13.51 7.50
C ALA A 172 10.76 -14.94 7.00
N ASN A 173 10.85 -15.17 5.69
CA ASN A 173 10.68 -16.50 5.09
C ASN A 173 11.80 -17.49 5.44
N GLN A 174 13.01 -17.02 5.74
CA GLN A 174 14.12 -17.89 6.18
C GLN A 174 13.98 -18.33 7.65
N THR A 175 13.30 -17.55 8.49
CA THR A 175 13.06 -17.90 9.90
C THR A 175 11.89 -18.88 10.11
N SER A 176 11.16 -19.24 9.05
CA SER A 176 10.03 -20.18 9.09
C SER A 176 10.38 -21.53 8.42
N GLU A 177 11.33 -22.29 8.96
CA GLU A 177 11.45 -23.72 8.67
C GLU A 177 10.64 -24.57 9.67
N PRO A 178 10.07 -25.73 9.27
CA PRO A 178 9.06 -26.43 10.05
C PRO A 178 9.69 -27.20 11.23
N SER A 179 9.13 -26.98 12.42
CA SER A 179 9.43 -27.77 13.61
C SER A 179 9.24 -29.27 13.36
N THR A 180 10.33 -30.01 13.54
CA THR A 180 10.53 -31.45 13.67
C THR A 180 9.27 -32.33 13.73
N LYS A 181 9.17 -33.26 12.77
CA LYS A 181 8.25 -34.41 12.78
C LYS A 181 8.18 -35.06 14.17
N LEU A 182 6.99 -35.07 14.77
CA LEU A 182 6.67 -35.92 15.92
C LEU A 182 6.86 -37.39 15.50
N LYS A 183 7.87 -38.08 16.05
CA LYS A 183 7.99 -39.53 15.96
C LYS A 183 6.88 -40.14 16.80
N ILE A 184 5.83 -40.65 16.16
CA ILE A 184 4.88 -41.57 16.78
C ILE A 184 5.65 -42.87 17.04
N VAL A 185 5.95 -43.15 18.31
CA VAL A 185 6.48 -44.44 18.74
C VAL A 185 5.30 -45.38 18.90
N SER A 186 5.11 -46.27 17.94
CA SER A 186 4.25 -47.45 18.10
C SER A 186 4.93 -48.45 19.03
N LYS A 187 4.38 -48.68 20.22
CA LYS A 187 4.70 -49.85 21.04
C LYS A 187 3.71 -50.97 20.73
N LEU A 188 4.26 -52.16 20.50
CA LEU A 188 3.62 -53.46 20.69
C LEU A 188 3.05 -53.57 22.12
#